data_AF-A0AA88PEV6-F1
#
_entry.id   AF-A0AA88PEV6-F1
#
_cell.length_a   1.000
_cell.length_b   1.000
_cell.length_c   1.000
_cell.angle_alpha   90.00
_cell.angle_beta   90.00
_cell.angle_gamma   90.00
#
_symmetry.space_group_name_H-M   'P 1'
#
loop_
_entity.id
_entity.type
_entity.pdbx_description
1 polymer ?
#
loop_
_entity_poly.entity_id
_entity_poly.type
_entity_poly.pdbx_seq_one_letter_code
_entity_poly.pdbx_strand_id
1 'polypeptide(L)'
;MKNREYQQIDPQALATPTPTPPPRPLPEHKTKRARRKWEVFPGKNRFYCDGRIIVARQSGVLPLTLGLILLTSGLFFIFDCPFLVKHLTSCIPAIGGVLFVFVIISLLQTSFTDPGILPRATPEEAADIEKQIDNPAASSSSYRPPPRTKEVVINQQVVKLKYCFTCKIFRPPRTSHCSLCDNCVERFDHHCPWVGNCVGKRNYRFFYTFIVSLSFLTAFIFGCVTTHLALRSQEGNGLVFALQASPASALELVVCFFSVWSILGLSGFHTYLVAANLTTNEDIKGSWSGKSGNEDVGNPYSYNSLIKNCCSVLCGPMPPSLIDRRGFVPSDDSVQTSPVEIELPAAKNDINMVGRAVTSGRPPPPPPPVVTLQQPAISIQSHSTA
;
A
#
# COMPACT_ATOMS: atom_id res chain seq x y z
N MET A 1 42.69 97.22 2.78
CA MET A 1 43.69 96.58 1.90
C MET A 1 42.96 95.95 0.71
N LYS A 2 43.37 96.32 -0.51
CA LYS A 2 43.13 95.69 -1.85
C LYS A 2 41.68 95.30 -2.23
N ASN A 3 40.97 96.08 -3.05
CA ASN A 3 40.95 96.17 -4.54
C ASN A 3 40.42 94.93 -5.29
N ARG A 4 39.34 95.19 -6.06
CA ARG A 4 38.96 94.73 -7.43
C ARG A 4 38.96 93.20 -7.70
N GLU A 5 38.04 92.59 -8.45
CA GLU A 5 37.44 92.99 -9.73
C GLU A 5 36.26 92.03 -10.05
N TYR A 6 35.35 92.48 -10.92
CA TYR A 6 34.18 91.74 -11.41
C TYR A 6 34.57 90.59 -12.36
N GLN A 7 33.90 89.45 -12.28
CA GLN A 7 33.94 88.37 -13.28
C GLN A 7 32.56 88.21 -13.94
N GLN A 8 32.54 88.38 -15.25
CA GLN A 8 31.39 88.24 -16.15
C GLN A 8 31.19 86.76 -16.48
N ILE A 9 29.96 86.25 -16.36
CA ILE A 9 29.60 84.86 -16.69
C ILE A 9 29.09 84.80 -18.14
N ASP A 10 29.65 83.85 -18.89
CA ASP A 10 29.38 83.52 -20.30
C ASP A 10 27.97 82.91 -20.51
N PRO A 11 27.16 83.35 -21.51
CA PRO A 11 25.81 82.82 -21.74
C PRO A 11 25.73 81.47 -22.48
N GLN A 12 26.82 80.76 -22.78
CA GLN A 12 26.77 79.48 -23.51
C GLN A 12 26.83 78.21 -22.63
N ALA A 13 25.87 78.05 -21.72
CA ALA A 13 25.68 76.79 -20.99
C ALA A 13 24.21 76.31 -21.04
N LEU A 14 23.74 75.91 -22.23
CA LEU A 14 22.55 75.07 -22.36
C LEU A 14 23.00 73.65 -22.72
N ALA A 15 23.11 72.77 -21.72
CA ALA A 15 23.43 71.37 -21.92
C ALA A 15 22.18 70.61 -22.46
N THR A 16 22.38 69.90 -23.56
CA THR A 16 21.43 69.02 -24.25
C THR A 16 20.98 67.87 -23.33
N PRO A 17 19.70 67.44 -23.35
CA PRO A 17 19.23 66.32 -22.53
C PRO A 17 19.78 64.97 -23.03
N THR A 18 20.37 64.21 -22.11
CA THR A 18 20.87 62.84 -22.30
C THR A 18 19.72 61.86 -22.60
N PRO A 19 19.85 60.93 -23.56
CA PRO A 19 18.81 59.94 -23.85
C PRO A 19 18.61 58.95 -22.69
N THR A 20 17.34 58.66 -22.40
CA THR A 20 16.88 57.73 -21.36
C THR A 20 17.34 56.30 -21.66
N PRO A 21 17.87 55.52 -20.69
CA PRO A 21 18.22 54.13 -20.94
C PRO A 21 16.97 53.28 -21.22
N PRO A 22 17.08 52.21 -22.03
CA PRO A 22 15.93 51.39 -22.39
C PRO A 22 15.33 50.70 -21.16
N PRO A 23 14.01 50.42 -21.16
CA PRO A 23 13.34 49.77 -20.05
C PRO A 23 13.95 48.38 -19.82
N ARG A 24 14.27 48.09 -18.54
CA ARG A 24 14.77 46.80 -18.08
C ARG A 24 13.74 45.70 -18.45
N PRO A 25 14.15 44.54 -19.00
CA PRO A 25 13.21 43.47 -19.29
C PRO A 25 12.48 43.06 -18.01
N LEU A 26 11.14 42.94 -18.08
CA LEU A 26 10.33 42.36 -17.01
C LEU A 26 10.88 40.97 -16.66
N PRO A 27 10.91 40.57 -15.38
CA PRO A 27 11.36 39.24 -15.02
C PRO A 27 10.49 38.20 -15.74
N GLU A 28 11.12 37.32 -16.52
CA GLU A 28 10.47 36.13 -17.06
C GLU A 28 9.76 35.40 -15.92
N HIS A 29 8.43 35.35 -15.99
CA HIS A 29 7.66 34.40 -15.20
C HIS A 29 8.08 33.01 -15.66
N LYS A 30 9.09 32.42 -15.02
CA LYS A 30 9.41 31.00 -15.15
C LYS A 30 8.15 30.25 -14.71
N THR A 31 7.41 29.73 -15.68
CA THR A 31 6.26 28.86 -15.43
C THR A 31 6.74 27.73 -14.52
N LYS A 32 6.27 27.72 -13.27
CA LYS A 32 6.64 26.68 -12.31
C LYS A 32 6.19 25.35 -12.90
N ARG A 33 7.14 24.44 -13.13
CA ARG A 33 6.85 23.09 -13.64
C ARG A 33 5.78 22.44 -12.76
N ALA A 34 4.68 22.00 -13.36
CA ALA A 34 3.64 21.25 -12.65
C ALA A 34 4.25 20.00 -12.00
N ARG A 35 4.13 19.91 -10.68
CA ARG A 35 4.70 18.82 -9.89
C ARG A 35 3.73 17.65 -9.83
N ARG A 36 4.26 16.43 -9.82
CA ARG A 36 3.46 15.20 -9.63
C ARG A 36 3.24 14.95 -8.15
N LYS A 37 2.11 14.36 -7.76
CA LYS A 37 1.79 14.03 -6.37
C LYS A 37 2.82 13.10 -5.71
N TRP A 38 3.43 12.18 -6.47
CA TRP A 38 4.50 11.32 -5.94
C TRP A 38 5.78 12.09 -5.55
N GLU A 39 6.05 13.26 -6.15
CA GLU A 39 7.23 14.09 -5.85
C GLU A 39 7.09 14.85 -4.51
N VAL A 40 5.86 14.98 -4.00
CA VAL A 40 5.51 15.65 -2.74
C VAL A 40 4.84 14.69 -1.75
N PHE A 41 4.95 13.39 -1.99
CA PHE A 41 4.21 12.40 -1.22
C PHE A 41 4.61 12.47 0.27
N PRO A 42 3.67 12.61 1.21
CA PRO A 42 3.99 12.98 2.59
C PRO A 42 4.59 11.84 3.45
N GLY A 43 4.99 10.70 2.87
CA GLY A 43 5.59 9.57 3.59
C GLY A 43 7.08 9.34 3.29
N LYS A 44 7.66 8.27 3.84
CA LYS A 44 9.09 7.92 3.63
C LYS A 44 9.33 7.00 2.42
N ASN A 45 8.28 6.60 1.70
CA ASN A 45 8.42 5.76 0.52
C ASN A 45 9.23 6.45 -0.58
N ARG A 46 9.98 5.66 -1.35
CA ARG A 46 10.67 6.09 -2.56
C ARG A 46 9.85 5.69 -3.78
N PHE A 47 9.85 6.56 -4.79
CA PHE A 47 9.12 6.36 -6.03
C PHE A 47 10.09 6.33 -7.21
N TYR A 48 9.82 5.41 -8.15
CA TYR A 48 10.59 5.26 -9.37
C TYR A 48 9.65 5.12 -10.57
N CYS A 49 10.21 5.29 -11.79
CA CYS A 49 9.48 5.14 -13.05
C CYS A 49 8.20 6.00 -13.11
N ASP A 50 8.32 7.32 -12.87
CA ASP A 50 7.17 8.25 -12.85
C ASP A 50 6.07 7.81 -11.87
N GLY A 51 6.48 7.44 -10.65
CA GLY A 51 5.57 7.04 -9.57
C GLY A 51 4.93 5.66 -9.72
N ARG A 52 5.31 4.85 -10.72
CA ARG A 52 4.77 3.49 -10.91
C ARG A 52 5.27 2.52 -9.87
N ILE A 53 6.56 2.59 -9.55
CA ILE A 53 7.20 1.75 -8.53
C ILE A 53 7.19 2.50 -7.21
N ILE A 54 6.77 1.83 -6.15
CA ILE A 54 6.83 2.32 -4.78
C ILE A 54 7.61 1.32 -3.92
N VAL A 55 8.58 1.82 -3.15
CA VAL A 55 9.41 1.00 -2.27
C VAL A 55 9.55 1.71 -0.92
N ALA A 56 9.75 0.99 0.17
CA ALA A 56 10.08 1.63 1.44
C ALA A 56 11.47 2.28 1.41
N ARG A 57 11.73 3.24 2.31
CA ARG A 57 13.05 3.87 2.44
C ARG A 57 14.17 2.87 2.74
N GLN A 58 13.86 1.86 3.56
CA GLN A 58 14.80 0.85 4.04
C GLN A 58 14.72 -0.44 3.21
N SER A 59 14.86 -0.32 1.89
CA SER A 59 14.80 -1.45 0.96
C SER A 59 16.14 -2.14 0.71
N GLY A 60 17.14 -1.92 1.58
CA GLY A 60 18.50 -2.42 1.37
C GLY A 60 18.64 -3.94 1.40
N VAL A 61 17.69 -4.65 2.01
CA VAL A 61 17.68 -6.13 2.09
C VAL A 61 17.02 -6.75 0.85
N LEU A 62 16.18 -6.02 0.10
CA LEU A 62 15.55 -6.53 -1.12
C LEU A 62 16.58 -6.97 -2.19
N PRO A 63 17.64 -6.20 -2.49
CA PRO A 63 18.71 -6.66 -3.38
C PRO A 63 19.39 -7.95 -2.91
N LEU A 64 19.54 -8.16 -1.60
CA LEU A 64 20.08 -9.40 -1.05
C LEU A 64 19.15 -10.58 -1.34
N THR A 65 17.85 -10.44 -1.09
CA THR A 65 16.84 -11.46 -1.44
C THR A 65 16.90 -11.83 -2.92
N LEU A 66 16.92 -10.82 -3.79
CA LEU A 66 16.99 -11.02 -5.24
C LEU A 66 18.31 -11.71 -5.63
N GLY A 67 19.43 -11.26 -5.07
CA GLY A 67 20.75 -11.84 -5.31
C GLY A 67 20.83 -13.31 -4.89
N LEU A 68 20.28 -13.68 -3.73
CA LEU A 68 20.24 -15.07 -3.28
C LEU A 68 19.42 -15.96 -4.22
N ILE A 69 18.23 -15.51 -4.63
CA ILE A 69 17.38 -16.27 -5.56
C ILE A 69 18.06 -16.45 -6.92
N LEU A 70 18.64 -15.37 -7.47
CA LEU A 70 19.34 -15.41 -8.75
C LEU A 70 20.59 -16.28 -8.71
N LEU A 71 21.39 -16.15 -7.65
CA LEU A 71 22.63 -16.91 -7.49
C LEU A 71 22.33 -18.41 -7.34
N THR A 72 21.46 -18.79 -6.39
CA THR A 72 21.12 -20.20 -6.16
C THR A 72 20.46 -20.81 -7.40
N SER A 73 19.52 -20.11 -8.05
CA SER A 73 18.91 -20.65 -9.27
C SER A 73 19.91 -20.73 -10.43
N GLY A 74 20.81 -19.74 -10.55
CA GLY A 74 21.84 -19.71 -11.58
C GLY A 74 22.84 -20.84 -11.44
N LEU A 75 23.33 -21.11 -10.22
CA LEU A 75 24.19 -22.25 -9.93
C LEU A 75 23.49 -23.57 -10.31
N PHE A 76 22.25 -23.75 -9.85
CA PHE A 76 21.43 -24.92 -10.16
C PHE A 76 21.28 -25.19 -11.67
N PHE A 77 20.96 -24.16 -12.45
CA PHE A 77 20.80 -24.33 -13.91
C PHE A 77 22.12 -24.60 -14.64
N ILE A 78 23.23 -24.03 -14.14
CA ILE A 78 24.55 -24.15 -14.79
C ILE A 78 25.24 -25.47 -14.44
N PHE A 79 25.19 -25.90 -13.18
CA PHE A 79 26.00 -27.00 -12.67
C PHE A 79 25.21 -28.29 -12.44
N ASP A 80 24.00 -28.22 -11.88
CA ASP A 80 23.22 -29.42 -11.55
C ASP A 80 22.34 -29.90 -12.71
N CYS A 81 21.66 -28.98 -13.38
CA CYS A 81 20.73 -29.35 -14.47
C CYS A 81 21.41 -30.16 -15.59
N PRO A 82 22.60 -29.82 -16.12
CA PRO A 82 23.23 -30.62 -17.18
C PRO A 82 23.52 -32.06 -16.76
N PHE A 83 23.87 -32.28 -15.49
CA PHE A 83 24.06 -33.61 -14.94
C PHE A 83 22.71 -34.34 -14.79
N LEU A 84 21.75 -33.71 -14.12
CA LEU A 84 20.45 -34.31 -13.83
C LEU A 84 19.66 -34.63 -15.11
N VAL A 85 19.82 -33.86 -16.19
CA VAL A 85 19.20 -34.16 -17.49
C VAL A 85 19.77 -35.44 -18.09
N LYS A 86 21.07 -35.67 -17.98
CA LYS A 86 21.73 -36.88 -18.51
C LYS A 86 21.36 -38.14 -17.72
N HIS A 87 21.16 -38.01 -16.42
CA HIS A 87 20.96 -39.15 -15.53
C HIS A 87 19.50 -39.40 -15.12
N LEU A 88 18.59 -38.42 -15.25
CA LEU A 88 17.21 -38.53 -14.81
C LEU A 88 16.19 -38.13 -15.90
N THR A 89 16.02 -36.83 -16.17
CA THR A 89 14.98 -36.34 -17.09
C THR A 89 15.21 -34.91 -17.54
N SER A 90 14.87 -34.62 -18.80
CA SER A 90 14.88 -33.27 -19.38
C SER A 90 13.81 -32.33 -18.81
N CYS A 91 12.84 -32.84 -18.04
CA CYS A 91 11.79 -32.01 -17.43
C CYS A 91 12.27 -31.14 -16.26
N ILE A 92 13.38 -31.50 -15.61
CA ILE A 92 13.92 -30.79 -14.42
C ILE A 92 14.16 -29.30 -14.68
N PRO A 93 14.93 -28.88 -15.71
CA PRO A 93 15.15 -27.46 -15.98
C PRO A 93 13.86 -26.72 -16.36
N ALA A 94 12.89 -27.39 -16.99
CA ALA A 94 11.61 -26.76 -17.32
C ALA A 94 10.79 -26.44 -16.06
N ILE A 95 10.68 -27.41 -15.13
CA ILE A 95 9.98 -27.22 -13.84
C ILE A 95 10.68 -26.14 -13.02
N GLY A 96 12.00 -26.22 -12.88
CA GLY A 96 12.80 -25.22 -12.17
C GLY A 96 12.62 -23.82 -12.78
N GLY A 97 12.63 -23.70 -14.12
CA GLY A 97 12.48 -22.44 -14.82
C GLY A 97 11.12 -21.78 -14.59
N VAL A 98 10.04 -22.57 -14.64
CA VAL A 98 8.68 -22.09 -14.36
C VAL A 98 8.56 -21.59 -12.91
N LEU A 99 9.06 -22.37 -11.94
CA LEU A 99 9.06 -21.98 -10.53
C LEU A 99 9.87 -20.71 -10.30
N PHE A 100 11.07 -20.60 -10.88
CA PHE A 100 11.93 -19.43 -10.80
C PHE A 100 11.25 -18.16 -11.32
N VAL A 101 10.69 -18.21 -12.53
CA VAL A 101 9.99 -17.06 -13.13
C VAL A 101 8.82 -16.63 -12.25
N PHE A 102 8.04 -17.60 -11.75
CA PHE A 102 6.89 -17.31 -10.89
C PHE A 102 7.29 -16.68 -9.55
N VAL A 103 8.38 -17.13 -8.93
CA VAL A 103 8.96 -16.54 -7.72
C VAL A 103 9.40 -15.09 -7.97
N ILE A 104 10.13 -14.84 -9.06
CA ILE A 104 10.61 -13.48 -9.39
C ILE A 104 9.44 -12.54 -9.62
N ILE A 105 8.44 -12.94 -10.41
CA ILE A 105 7.25 -12.11 -10.66
C ILE A 105 6.53 -11.79 -9.33
N SER A 106 6.31 -12.79 -8.49
CA SER A 106 5.61 -12.62 -7.21
C SER A 106 6.39 -11.73 -6.24
N LEU A 107 7.72 -11.86 -6.18
CA LEU A 107 8.59 -10.97 -5.39
C LEU A 107 8.45 -9.52 -5.86
N LEU A 108 8.63 -9.26 -7.15
CA LEU A 108 8.57 -7.90 -7.70
C LEU A 108 7.17 -7.28 -7.53
N GLN A 109 6.10 -8.06 -7.72
CA GLN A 109 4.73 -7.62 -7.44
C GLN A 109 4.55 -7.26 -5.96
N THR A 110 5.08 -8.05 -5.05
CA THR A 110 5.02 -7.77 -3.61
C THR A 110 5.76 -6.48 -3.27
N SER A 111 7.00 -6.35 -3.77
CA SER A 111 7.92 -5.26 -3.48
C SER A 111 7.44 -3.92 -4.04
N PHE A 112 6.95 -3.89 -5.27
CA PHE A 112 6.70 -2.64 -6.01
C PHE A 112 5.25 -2.19 -6.04
N THR A 113 4.33 -2.99 -5.49
CA THR A 113 2.91 -2.63 -5.40
C THR A 113 2.67 -1.74 -4.18
N ASP A 114 1.81 -0.73 -4.34
CA ASP A 114 1.25 0.02 -3.21
C ASP A 114 0.59 -0.96 -2.23
N PRO A 115 1.03 -1.07 -0.96
CA PRO A 115 0.51 -2.05 -0.02
C PRO A 115 -0.92 -1.78 0.45
N GLY A 116 -1.49 -0.62 0.11
CA GLY A 116 -2.79 -0.15 0.61
C GLY A 116 -2.63 1.09 1.47
N ILE A 117 -1.80 2.04 1.05
CA ILE A 117 -1.59 3.28 1.79
C ILE A 117 -2.87 4.11 1.78
N LEU A 118 -3.28 4.56 2.97
CA LEU A 118 -4.39 5.52 3.11
C LEU A 118 -3.89 6.96 2.90
N PRO A 119 -4.65 7.81 2.19
CA PRO A 119 -4.35 9.23 2.11
C PRO A 119 -4.38 9.84 3.52
N ARG A 120 -3.53 10.84 3.75
CA ARG A 120 -3.59 11.66 4.96
C ARG A 120 -4.81 12.58 4.87
N ALA A 121 -5.38 12.94 6.01
CA ALA A 121 -6.45 13.93 6.04
C ALA A 121 -5.93 15.26 5.48
N THR A 122 -6.78 15.92 4.71
CA THR A 122 -6.56 17.32 4.31
C THR A 122 -6.50 18.21 5.55
N PRO A 123 -5.93 19.43 5.46
CA PRO A 123 -5.88 20.35 6.59
C PRO A 123 -7.27 20.63 7.19
N GLU A 124 -8.29 20.75 6.35
CA GLU A 124 -9.69 20.96 6.74
C GLU A 124 -10.25 19.73 7.47
N GLU A 125 -10.15 18.53 6.89
CA GLU A 125 -10.59 17.28 7.54
C GLU A 125 -9.86 17.05 8.87
N ALA A 126 -8.55 17.34 8.92
CA ALA A 126 -7.76 17.20 10.14
C ALA A 126 -8.25 18.16 11.24
N ALA A 127 -8.53 19.42 10.89
CA ALA A 127 -9.06 20.41 11.82
C ALA A 127 -10.45 20.02 12.34
N ASP A 128 -11.31 19.50 11.47
CA ASP A 128 -12.65 19.02 11.85
C ASP A 128 -12.58 17.80 12.77
N ILE A 129 -11.70 16.84 12.46
CA ILE A 129 -11.47 15.66 13.30
C ILE A 129 -10.92 16.08 14.68
N GLU A 130 -9.97 17.00 14.72
CA GLU A 130 -9.39 17.49 15.98
C GLU A 130 -10.41 18.27 16.81
N LYS A 131 -11.24 19.11 16.18
CA LYS A 131 -12.36 19.79 16.84
C LYS A 131 -13.39 18.82 17.42
N GLN A 132 -13.70 17.72 16.71
CA GLN A 132 -14.59 16.67 17.22
C GLN A 132 -13.97 15.90 18.40
N ILE A 133 -12.65 15.73 18.40
CA ILE A 133 -11.93 15.14 19.53
C ILE A 133 -12.00 16.10 20.72
N ASP A 134 -11.74 17.39 20.53
CA ASP A 134 -11.62 18.36 21.62
C ASP A 134 -12.97 18.80 22.24
N ASN A 135 -14.10 18.58 21.54
CA ASN A 135 -15.46 18.86 22.04
C ASN A 135 -16.22 17.56 22.41
N PRO A 136 -16.02 16.98 23.61
CA PRO A 136 -16.91 15.96 24.12
C PRO A 136 -18.20 16.62 24.58
N ALA A 137 -19.23 16.65 23.72
CA ALA A 137 -20.58 16.86 24.21
C ALA A 137 -20.90 15.72 25.20
N ALA A 138 -20.90 16.05 26.50
CA ALA A 138 -21.16 15.21 27.68
C ALA A 138 -19.97 14.41 28.28
N SER A 139 -19.20 15.03 29.19
CA SER A 139 -18.81 14.37 30.45
C SER A 139 -18.34 15.39 31.52
N SER A 140 -19.07 15.39 32.64
CA SER A 140 -18.84 15.95 33.99
C SER A 140 -17.43 16.42 34.41
N SER A 141 -17.42 17.44 35.29
CA SER A 141 -16.38 18.18 36.04
C SER A 141 -15.05 17.52 36.47
N SER A 142 -14.48 16.62 35.68
CA SER A 142 -13.14 16.06 35.88
C SER A 142 -12.41 16.14 34.55
N TYR A 143 -11.25 16.81 34.53
CA TYR A 143 -10.41 16.93 33.34
C TYR A 143 -9.91 15.55 32.92
N ARG A 144 -10.70 14.83 32.11
CA ARG A 144 -10.23 13.69 31.33
C ARG A 144 -9.96 14.18 29.91
N PRO A 145 -8.75 13.98 29.37
CA PRO A 145 -8.50 14.27 27.97
C PRO A 145 -9.47 13.43 27.12
N PRO A 146 -10.04 14.02 26.05
CA PRO A 146 -11.07 13.36 25.27
C PRO A 146 -10.57 12.03 24.69
N PRO A 147 -11.44 11.00 24.64
CA PRO A 147 -11.06 9.71 24.12
C PRO A 147 -10.71 9.82 22.64
N ARG A 148 -9.43 9.64 22.30
CA ARG A 148 -8.93 9.61 20.91
C ARG A 148 -9.22 8.27 20.22
N THR A 149 -10.40 7.73 20.52
CA THR A 149 -10.92 6.47 20.03
C THR A 149 -12.34 6.67 19.54
N LYS A 150 -12.63 6.12 18.36
CA LYS A 150 -13.98 6.13 17.78
C LYS A 150 -14.48 4.69 17.73
N GLU A 151 -15.71 4.44 18.16
CA GLU A 151 -16.30 3.10 18.09
C GLU A 151 -17.06 2.92 16.78
N VAL A 152 -16.91 1.75 16.16
CA VAL A 152 -17.66 1.33 14.97
C VAL A 152 -18.14 -0.10 15.15
N VAL A 153 -19.30 -0.43 14.60
CA VAL A 153 -19.84 -1.79 14.65
C VAL A 153 -19.46 -2.55 13.38
N ILE A 154 -18.87 -3.74 13.52
CA ILE A 154 -18.49 -4.64 12.44
C ILE A 154 -19.05 -6.01 12.77
N ASN A 155 -19.95 -6.54 11.94
CA ASN A 155 -20.62 -7.82 12.17
C ASN A 155 -21.16 -7.96 13.61
N GLN A 156 -21.86 -6.92 14.08
CA GLN A 156 -22.45 -6.82 15.42
C GLN A 156 -21.45 -6.74 16.59
N GLN A 157 -20.15 -6.63 16.32
CA GLN A 157 -19.11 -6.41 17.32
C GLN A 157 -18.61 -4.96 17.29
N VAL A 158 -18.47 -4.34 18.48
CA VAL A 158 -17.92 -2.98 18.61
C VAL A 158 -16.40 -3.01 18.53
N VAL A 159 -15.85 -2.32 17.54
CA VAL A 159 -14.40 -2.17 17.30
C VAL A 159 -13.96 -0.74 17.58
N LYS A 160 -12.95 -0.58 18.42
CA LYS A 160 -12.34 0.71 18.77
C LYS A 160 -11.29 1.12 17.74
N LEU A 161 -11.58 2.18 16.98
CA LEU A 161 -10.64 2.82 16.07
C LEU A 161 -9.70 3.73 16.84
N LYS A 162 -8.41 3.73 16.47
CA LYS A 162 -7.39 4.58 17.08
C LYS A 162 -7.03 5.74 16.16
N TYR A 163 -6.90 6.94 16.71
CA TYR A 163 -6.41 8.09 15.96
C TYR A 163 -4.92 7.94 15.56
N CYS A 164 -4.56 8.42 14.36
CA CYS A 164 -3.18 8.54 13.91
C CYS A 164 -2.77 10.01 13.87
N PHE A 165 -1.83 10.41 14.73
CA PHE A 165 -1.34 11.80 14.77
C PHE A 165 -0.56 12.20 13.52
N THR A 166 0.12 11.26 12.87
CA THR A 166 0.90 11.52 11.66
C THR A 166 0.02 11.70 10.42
N CYS A 167 -0.96 10.81 10.25
CA CYS A 167 -1.84 10.82 9.09
C CYS A 167 -3.13 11.63 9.30
N LYS A 168 -3.38 12.07 10.54
CA LYS A 168 -4.54 12.87 10.97
C LYS A 168 -5.89 12.20 10.66
N ILE A 169 -5.95 10.88 10.77
CA ILE A 169 -7.15 10.08 10.52
C ILE A 169 -7.46 9.16 11.71
N PHE A 170 -8.74 8.87 11.92
CA PHE A 170 -9.14 7.66 12.64
C PHE A 170 -8.84 6.46 11.75
N ARG A 171 -7.94 5.58 12.19
CA ARG A 171 -7.50 4.43 11.41
C ARG A 171 -8.70 3.51 11.18
N PRO A 172 -9.08 3.21 9.92
CA PRO A 172 -10.10 2.22 9.65
C PRO A 172 -9.76 0.87 10.30
N PRO A 173 -10.74 -0.03 10.45
CA PRO A 173 -10.49 -1.36 11.02
C PRO A 173 -9.34 -2.08 10.31
N ARG A 174 -8.56 -2.85 11.09
CA ARG A 174 -7.37 -3.58 10.61
C ARG A 174 -6.24 -2.70 10.02
N THR A 175 -6.32 -1.37 10.17
CA THR A 175 -5.27 -0.44 9.70
C THR A 175 -4.26 -0.15 10.81
N SER A 176 -2.98 -0.18 10.46
CA SER A 176 -1.90 0.27 11.38
C SER A 176 -0.99 1.28 10.69
N HIS A 177 -0.40 2.17 11.50
CA HIS A 177 0.62 3.10 11.03
C HIS A 177 1.99 2.42 11.10
N CYS A 178 2.71 2.38 9.98
CA CYS A 178 4.09 1.93 9.94
C CYS A 178 5.03 3.13 10.00
N SER A 179 5.81 3.25 11.07
CA SER A 179 6.76 4.37 11.28
C SER A 179 7.94 4.38 10.30
N LEU A 180 8.29 3.21 9.75
CA LEU A 180 9.36 3.03 8.77
C LEU A 180 8.97 3.61 7.39
N CYS A 181 7.73 3.34 6.96
CA CYS A 181 7.16 3.91 5.75
C CYS A 181 6.52 5.29 5.97
N ASP A 182 6.22 5.63 7.22
CA ASP A 182 5.50 6.84 7.65
C ASP A 182 4.09 6.95 7.03
N ASN A 183 3.38 5.82 7.00
CA ASN A 183 2.06 5.72 6.36
C ASN A 183 1.13 4.78 7.16
N CYS A 184 -0.16 5.12 7.16
CA CYS A 184 -1.21 4.16 7.52
C CYS A 184 -1.46 3.21 6.35
N VAL A 185 -1.43 1.90 6.61
CA VAL A 185 -1.64 0.84 5.62
C VAL A 185 -2.88 0.05 6.00
N GLU A 186 -3.81 -0.08 5.05
CA GLU A 186 -5.03 -0.85 5.21
C GLU A 186 -4.73 -2.35 5.29
N ARG A 187 -5.44 -3.05 6.19
CA ARG A 187 -5.20 -4.48 6.51
C ARG A 187 -3.71 -4.75 6.69
N PHE A 188 -3.05 -3.94 7.52
CA PHE A 188 -1.62 -4.01 7.74
C PHE A 188 -1.24 -5.38 8.32
N ASP A 189 -0.30 -6.05 7.66
CA ASP A 189 0.25 -7.31 8.12
C ASP A 189 1.55 -7.08 8.86
N HIS A 190 2.58 -6.61 8.16
CA HIS A 190 3.87 -6.25 8.73
C HIS A 190 4.68 -5.38 7.77
N HIS A 191 5.79 -4.84 8.26
CA HIS A 191 6.83 -4.27 7.41
C HIS A 191 7.89 -5.33 7.16
N CYS A 192 8.20 -5.63 5.90
CA CYS A 192 9.14 -6.68 5.54
C CYS A 192 10.38 -6.10 4.86
N PRO A 193 11.55 -6.15 5.52
CA PRO A 193 12.80 -5.70 4.92
C PRO A 193 13.18 -6.51 3.68
N TRP A 194 12.92 -7.82 3.69
CA TRP A 194 13.29 -8.76 2.60
C TRP A 194 12.60 -8.47 1.28
N VAL A 195 11.36 -7.97 1.31
CA VAL A 195 10.64 -7.49 0.12
C VAL A 195 10.79 -5.98 -0.08
N GLY A 196 11.41 -5.27 0.87
CA GLY A 196 11.66 -3.83 0.83
C GLY A 196 10.38 -2.97 0.89
N ASN A 197 9.29 -3.48 1.46
CA ASN A 197 8.01 -2.76 1.54
C ASN A 197 7.14 -3.25 2.70
N CYS A 198 6.07 -2.51 3.01
CA CYS A 198 5.00 -3.05 3.84
C CYS A 198 4.26 -4.15 3.10
N VAL A 199 3.74 -5.12 3.85
CA VAL A 199 2.76 -6.10 3.39
C VAL A 199 1.40 -5.71 3.98
N GLY A 200 0.43 -5.50 3.11
CA GLY A 200 -0.91 -5.03 3.46
C GLY A 200 -1.96 -5.46 2.45
N LYS A 201 -3.15 -4.87 2.52
CA LYS A 201 -4.33 -5.30 1.75
C LYS A 201 -4.09 -5.55 0.26
N ARG A 202 -3.32 -4.68 -0.40
CA ARG A 202 -3.18 -4.69 -1.87
C ARG A 202 -2.11 -5.65 -2.38
N ASN A 203 -1.07 -5.93 -1.60
CA ASN A 203 0.06 -6.77 -2.02
C ASN A 203 0.19 -8.09 -1.25
N TYR A 204 -0.64 -8.33 -0.22
CA TYR A 204 -0.60 -9.57 0.56
C TYR A 204 -0.72 -10.84 -0.29
N ARG A 205 -1.60 -10.86 -1.31
CA ARG A 205 -1.75 -12.03 -2.20
C ARG A 205 -0.45 -12.39 -2.90
N PHE A 206 0.32 -11.38 -3.30
CA PHE A 206 1.60 -11.56 -3.98
C PHE A 206 2.65 -12.03 -2.99
N PHE A 207 2.65 -11.48 -1.76
CA PHE A 207 3.54 -11.90 -0.70
C PHE A 207 3.32 -13.38 -0.36
N TYR A 208 2.06 -13.79 -0.18
CA TYR A 208 1.71 -15.18 0.08
C TYR A 208 2.12 -16.10 -1.07
N THR A 209 1.83 -15.70 -2.31
CA THR A 209 2.22 -16.45 -3.50
C THR A 209 3.74 -16.56 -3.62
N PHE A 210 4.46 -15.49 -3.30
CA PHE A 210 5.92 -15.44 -3.28
C PHE A 210 6.51 -16.42 -2.27
N ILE A 211 6.09 -16.39 -1.00
CA ILE A 211 6.66 -17.29 0.02
C ILE A 211 6.35 -18.76 -0.28
N VAL A 212 5.13 -19.07 -0.74
CA VAL A 212 4.73 -20.45 -1.08
C VAL A 212 5.48 -20.96 -2.30
N SER A 213 5.58 -20.16 -3.37
CA SER A 213 6.35 -20.55 -4.55
C SER A 213 7.85 -20.64 -4.28
N LEU A 214 8.38 -19.76 -3.42
CA LEU A 214 9.77 -19.83 -2.98
C LEU A 214 10.02 -21.11 -2.17
N SER A 215 9.10 -21.51 -1.29
CA SER A 215 9.17 -22.80 -0.60
C SER A 215 9.28 -23.97 -1.59
N PHE A 216 8.44 -23.98 -2.63
CA PHE A 216 8.48 -25.03 -3.65
C PHE A 216 9.79 -25.01 -4.45
N LEU A 217 10.25 -23.83 -4.88
CA LEU A 217 11.52 -23.69 -5.61
C LEU A 217 12.71 -24.17 -4.76
N THR A 218 12.80 -23.72 -3.50
CA THR A 218 13.89 -24.10 -2.60
C THR A 218 13.86 -25.59 -2.29
N ALA A 219 12.69 -26.18 -2.02
CA ALA A 219 12.57 -27.62 -1.78
C ALA A 219 12.91 -28.44 -3.04
N PHE A 220 12.51 -27.96 -4.22
CA PHE A 220 12.83 -28.59 -5.50
C PHE A 220 14.34 -28.58 -5.76
N ILE A 221 15.00 -27.43 -5.66
CA ILE A 221 16.46 -27.32 -5.82
C ILE A 221 17.18 -28.17 -4.77
N PHE A 222 16.75 -28.13 -3.51
CA PHE A 222 17.34 -28.95 -2.45
C PHE A 222 17.29 -30.46 -2.78
N GLY A 223 16.13 -30.94 -3.24
CA GLY A 223 15.97 -32.32 -3.68
C GLY A 223 16.89 -32.67 -4.85
N CYS A 224 16.90 -31.84 -5.90
CA CYS A 224 17.72 -32.05 -7.08
C CYS A 224 19.23 -32.05 -6.77
N VAL A 225 19.72 -31.10 -5.97
CA VAL A 225 21.12 -31.01 -5.55
C VAL A 225 21.51 -32.21 -4.68
N THR A 226 20.62 -32.64 -3.77
CA THR A 226 20.84 -33.86 -2.98
C THR A 226 20.95 -35.09 -3.88
N THR A 227 20.08 -35.22 -4.88
CA THR A 227 20.13 -36.31 -5.85
C THR A 227 21.39 -36.27 -6.71
N HIS A 228 21.83 -35.09 -7.18
CA HIS A 228 23.06 -34.94 -7.94
C HIS A 228 24.27 -35.43 -7.13
N LEU A 229 24.43 -34.97 -5.88
CA LEU A 229 25.52 -35.39 -5.01
C LEU A 229 25.45 -36.88 -4.65
N ALA A 230 24.24 -37.41 -4.41
CA ALA A 230 24.05 -38.83 -4.13
C ALA A 230 24.48 -39.71 -5.31
N LEU A 231 24.06 -39.38 -6.54
CA LEU A 231 24.47 -40.12 -7.75
C LEU A 231 25.99 -40.05 -7.96
N ARG A 232 26.59 -38.86 -7.81
CA ARG A 232 28.06 -38.69 -7.89
C ARG A 232 28.81 -39.48 -6.81
N SER A 233 28.24 -39.61 -5.61
CA SER A 233 28.88 -40.38 -4.54
C SER A 233 28.94 -41.88 -4.85
N GLN A 234 27.99 -42.39 -5.63
CA GLN A 234 27.94 -43.79 -6.07
C GLN A 234 28.90 -44.08 -7.24
N GLU A 235 29.33 -43.07 -8.00
CA GLU A 235 30.23 -43.19 -9.16
C GLU A 235 31.71 -43.40 -8.81
N GLY A 236 32.08 -43.59 -7.54
CA GLY A 236 33.27 -44.41 -7.26
C GLY A 236 34.18 -44.01 -6.09
N ASN A 237 33.98 -42.87 -5.42
CA ASN A 237 34.90 -42.43 -4.35
C ASN A 237 34.19 -41.88 -3.09
N GLY A 238 32.88 -42.13 -2.96
CA GLY A 238 32.08 -41.69 -1.82
C GLY A 238 31.76 -40.18 -1.79
N LEU A 239 31.16 -39.73 -0.68
CA LEU A 239 30.61 -38.38 -0.55
C LEU A 239 31.66 -37.26 -0.64
N VAL A 240 32.86 -37.48 -0.08
CA VAL A 240 33.93 -36.47 -0.06
C VAL A 240 34.35 -36.11 -1.47
N PHE A 241 34.51 -37.11 -2.34
CA PHE A 241 34.81 -36.89 -3.73
C PHE A 241 33.68 -36.16 -4.46
N ALA A 242 32.42 -36.53 -4.22
CA ALA A 242 31.28 -35.86 -4.84
C ALA A 242 31.23 -34.36 -4.51
N LEU A 243 31.53 -33.99 -3.25
CA LEU A 243 31.61 -32.60 -2.81
C LEU A 243 32.79 -31.85 -3.44
N GLN A 244 33.96 -32.49 -3.54
CA GLN A 244 35.13 -31.89 -4.19
C GLN A 244 34.95 -31.71 -5.70
N ALA A 245 34.28 -32.66 -6.35
CA ALA A 245 34.00 -32.61 -7.78
C ALA A 245 32.88 -31.62 -8.16
N SER A 246 31.99 -31.30 -7.21
CA SER A 246 30.83 -30.41 -7.43
C SER A 246 30.71 -29.36 -6.32
N PRO A 247 31.68 -28.43 -6.18
CA PRO A 247 31.68 -27.45 -5.11
C PRO A 247 30.50 -26.47 -5.17
N ALA A 248 29.96 -26.19 -6.36
CA ALA A 248 28.75 -25.39 -6.53
C ALA A 248 27.53 -26.08 -5.89
N SER A 249 27.28 -27.35 -6.23
CA SER A 249 26.23 -28.16 -5.63
C SER A 249 26.39 -28.30 -4.11
N ALA A 250 27.62 -28.40 -3.60
CA ALA A 250 27.89 -28.40 -2.16
C ALA A 250 27.48 -27.07 -1.49
N LEU A 251 27.82 -25.93 -2.10
CA LEU A 251 27.41 -24.61 -1.63
C LEU A 251 25.88 -24.47 -1.64
N GLU A 252 25.22 -24.88 -2.72
CA GLU A 252 23.76 -24.84 -2.84
C GLU A 252 23.06 -25.73 -1.82
N LEU A 253 23.61 -26.91 -1.53
CA LEU A 253 23.08 -27.80 -0.50
C LEU A 253 23.06 -27.10 0.86
N VAL A 254 24.15 -26.41 1.23
CA VAL A 254 24.25 -25.67 2.49
C VAL A 254 23.25 -24.50 2.51
N VAL A 255 23.21 -23.69 1.44
CA VAL A 255 22.29 -22.55 1.34
C VAL A 255 20.84 -23.01 1.43
N CYS A 256 20.48 -24.06 0.69
CA CYS A 256 19.12 -24.60 0.68
C CYS A 256 18.75 -25.27 2.00
N PHE A 257 19.68 -25.97 2.67
CA PHE A 257 19.42 -26.61 3.95
C PHE A 257 18.99 -25.61 5.02
N PHE A 258 19.67 -24.47 5.15
CA PHE A 258 19.25 -23.45 6.12
C PHE A 258 18.00 -22.68 5.67
N SER A 259 17.85 -22.46 4.37
CA SER A 259 16.74 -21.69 3.83
C SER A 259 15.41 -22.45 3.85
N VAL A 260 15.42 -23.76 3.59
CA VAL A 260 14.19 -24.56 3.39
C VAL A 260 13.32 -24.57 4.64
N TRP A 261 13.91 -24.79 5.82
CA TRP A 261 13.18 -24.83 7.09
C TRP A 261 12.57 -23.47 7.45
N SER A 262 13.34 -22.40 7.23
CA SER A 262 12.88 -21.03 7.50
C SER A 262 11.71 -20.63 6.60
N ILE A 263 11.84 -20.87 5.29
CA ILE A 263 10.85 -20.45 4.30
C ILE A 263 9.58 -21.34 4.38
N LEU A 264 9.73 -22.66 4.60
CA LEU A 264 8.58 -23.54 4.83
C LEU A 264 7.82 -23.17 6.11
N GLY A 265 8.54 -22.87 7.19
CA GLY A 265 7.91 -22.41 8.44
C GLY A 265 7.12 -21.11 8.25
N LEU A 266 7.70 -20.14 7.54
CA LEU A 266 7.01 -18.88 7.20
C LEU A 266 5.77 -19.11 6.33
N SER A 267 5.87 -19.94 5.30
CA SER A 267 4.74 -20.32 4.44
C SER A 267 3.64 -21.02 5.24
N GLY A 268 3.99 -21.94 6.13
CA GLY A 268 3.03 -22.60 7.03
C GLY A 268 2.32 -21.62 7.96
N PHE A 269 3.08 -20.71 8.59
CA PHE A 269 2.52 -19.67 9.46
C PHE A 269 1.53 -18.77 8.71
N HIS A 270 1.89 -18.27 7.53
CA HIS A 270 0.97 -17.45 6.73
C HIS A 270 -0.21 -18.26 6.18
N THR A 271 -0.06 -19.55 5.91
CA THR A 271 -1.18 -20.43 5.54
C THR A 271 -2.19 -20.51 6.68
N TYR A 272 -1.72 -20.66 7.93
CA TYR A 272 -2.57 -20.58 9.12
C TYR A 272 -3.30 -19.23 9.22
N LEU A 273 -2.58 -18.10 9.08
CA LEU A 273 -3.19 -16.76 9.16
C LEU A 273 -4.26 -16.54 8.09
N VAL A 274 -4.00 -16.98 6.86
CA VAL A 274 -4.97 -16.92 5.76
C VAL A 274 -6.21 -17.75 6.09
N ALA A 275 -6.02 -18.98 6.58
CA ALA A 275 -7.11 -19.89 6.93
C ALA A 275 -7.94 -19.38 8.13
N ALA A 276 -7.35 -18.58 9.03
CA ALA A 276 -8.01 -17.92 10.16
C ALA A 276 -8.53 -16.50 9.84
N ASN A 277 -8.30 -15.98 8.64
CA ASN A 277 -8.51 -14.58 8.24
C ASN A 277 -7.92 -13.56 9.24
N LEU A 278 -6.69 -13.82 9.67
CA LEU A 278 -5.90 -12.95 10.54
C LEU A 278 -4.79 -12.26 9.74
N THR A 279 -4.38 -11.08 10.21
CA THR A 279 -3.06 -10.56 9.85
C THR A 279 -2.04 -10.92 10.92
N THR A 280 -0.76 -10.97 10.56
CA THR A 280 0.35 -11.16 11.51
C THR A 280 0.29 -10.16 12.66
N ASN A 281 -0.03 -8.90 12.34
CA ASN A 281 -0.20 -7.85 13.33
C ASN A 281 -1.38 -8.11 14.30
N GLU A 282 -2.45 -8.75 13.84
CA GLU A 282 -3.60 -9.07 14.70
C GLU A 282 -3.31 -10.24 15.63
N ASP A 283 -2.66 -11.28 15.10
CA ASP A 283 -2.24 -12.49 15.81
C ASP A 283 -1.22 -12.17 16.92
N ILE A 284 -0.15 -11.44 16.59
CA ILE A 284 0.88 -11.03 17.57
C ILE A 284 0.29 -10.17 18.70
N LYS A 285 -0.67 -9.30 18.38
CA LYS A 285 -1.34 -8.46 19.39
C LYS A 285 -2.37 -9.23 20.22
N GLY A 286 -2.68 -10.48 19.85
CA GLY A 286 -3.76 -11.24 20.45
C GLY A 286 -5.12 -10.54 20.30
N SER A 287 -5.34 -9.81 19.19
CA SER A 287 -6.49 -8.90 19.02
C SER A 287 -7.84 -9.60 19.17
N TRP A 288 -7.87 -10.91 18.92
CA TRP A 288 -9.06 -11.76 18.96
C TRP A 288 -8.84 -13.01 19.83
N SER A 289 -7.82 -13.00 20.70
CA SER A 289 -7.57 -14.07 21.66
C SER A 289 -8.36 -13.78 22.94
N GLY A 290 -9.05 -14.80 23.50
CA GLY A 290 -9.78 -14.70 24.76
C GLY A 290 -8.95 -14.19 25.95
N LYS A 291 -7.61 -14.15 25.81
CA LYS A 291 -6.69 -13.52 26.77
C LYS A 291 -6.90 -12.01 26.98
N SER A 292 -7.66 -11.33 26.12
CA SER A 292 -8.00 -9.91 26.30
C SER A 292 -9.12 -9.67 27.34
N GLY A 293 -9.57 -10.70 28.08
CA GLY A 293 -10.58 -10.56 29.13
C GLY A 293 -12.03 -10.45 28.62
N ASN A 294 -12.24 -10.67 27.32
CA ASN A 294 -13.54 -10.69 26.66
C ASN A 294 -13.69 -12.04 25.96
N GLU A 295 -14.07 -13.07 26.72
CA GLU A 295 -14.08 -14.48 26.27
C GLU A 295 -15.05 -14.74 25.10
N ASP A 296 -15.99 -13.84 24.84
CA ASP A 296 -17.03 -13.98 23.80
C ASP A 296 -16.68 -13.33 22.44
N VAL A 297 -15.53 -12.65 22.29
CA VAL A 297 -15.22 -11.90 21.05
C VAL A 297 -14.35 -12.74 20.11
N GLY A 298 -15.01 -13.63 19.36
CA GLY A 298 -14.38 -14.32 18.21
C GLY A 298 -14.00 -13.34 17.09
N ASN A 299 -13.09 -13.76 16.19
CA ASN A 299 -12.65 -12.94 15.05
C ASN A 299 -13.84 -12.57 14.13
N PRO A 300 -14.27 -11.29 14.06
CA PRO A 300 -15.44 -10.87 13.27
C PRO A 300 -15.23 -11.01 11.76
N TYR A 301 -13.99 -11.17 11.30
CA TYR A 301 -13.66 -11.29 9.88
C TYR A 301 -13.61 -12.75 9.41
N SER A 302 -13.68 -13.72 10.33
CA SER A 302 -13.70 -15.13 9.96
C SER A 302 -15.06 -15.54 9.41
N TYR A 303 -15.06 -16.31 8.31
CA TYR A 303 -16.25 -16.97 7.76
C TYR A 303 -16.53 -18.33 8.42
N ASN A 304 -15.81 -18.69 9.48
CA ASN A 304 -15.86 -20.00 10.14
C ASN A 304 -15.66 -21.18 9.18
N SER A 305 -14.92 -20.95 8.10
CA SER A 305 -14.59 -21.94 7.07
C SER A 305 -13.24 -21.61 6.48
N LEU A 306 -12.31 -22.57 6.57
CA LEU A 306 -10.93 -22.42 6.09
C LEU A 306 -10.91 -22.02 4.61
N ILE A 307 -11.69 -22.71 3.78
CA ILE A 307 -11.76 -22.46 2.33
C ILE A 307 -12.31 -21.06 2.05
N LYS A 308 -13.42 -20.66 2.69
CA LYS A 308 -14.00 -19.32 2.49
C LYS A 308 -13.03 -18.23 2.93
N ASN A 309 -12.32 -18.43 4.04
CA ASN A 309 -11.27 -17.53 4.50
C ASN A 309 -10.17 -17.42 3.45
N CYS A 310 -9.60 -18.53 2.99
CA CYS A 310 -8.59 -18.55 1.93
C CYS A 310 -9.05 -17.83 0.65
N CYS A 311 -10.25 -18.14 0.15
CA CYS A 311 -10.80 -17.49 -1.05
C CYS A 311 -11.01 -15.99 -0.85
N SER A 312 -11.51 -15.56 0.32
CA SER A 312 -11.72 -14.14 0.61
C SER A 312 -10.41 -13.34 0.63
N VAL A 313 -9.31 -13.97 1.04
CA VAL A 313 -8.00 -13.33 1.16
C VAL A 313 -7.21 -13.36 -0.14
N LEU A 314 -7.25 -14.49 -0.86
CA LEU A 314 -6.38 -14.75 -2.01
C LEU A 314 -7.07 -14.56 -3.36
N CYS A 315 -8.37 -14.83 -3.45
CA CYS A 315 -9.10 -14.88 -4.72
C CYS A 315 -9.98 -13.64 -4.98
N GLY A 316 -10.10 -12.73 -4.01
CA GLY A 316 -10.88 -11.49 -4.19
C GLY A 316 -10.28 -10.58 -5.27
N PRO A 317 -11.08 -9.67 -5.87
CA PRO A 317 -10.56 -8.66 -6.78
C PRO A 317 -9.52 -7.77 -6.07
N MET A 318 -8.53 -7.27 -6.81
CA MET A 318 -7.60 -6.30 -6.24
C MET A 318 -8.36 -4.99 -6.01
N PRO A 319 -8.41 -4.43 -4.79
CA PRO A 319 -9.04 -3.13 -4.56
C PRO A 319 -8.29 -2.04 -5.37
N PRO A 320 -8.87 -0.85 -5.59
CA PRO A 320 -8.15 0.28 -6.20
C PRO A 320 -7.12 0.89 -5.25
N SER A 321 -6.15 1.65 -5.78
CA SER A 321 -5.20 2.38 -4.94
C SER A 321 -5.88 3.66 -4.46
N LEU A 322 -5.75 3.97 -3.18
CA LEU A 322 -6.36 5.17 -2.58
C LEU A 322 -5.45 6.39 -2.68
N ILE A 323 -4.25 6.22 -3.24
CA ILE A 323 -3.31 7.31 -3.49
C ILE A 323 -3.18 7.55 -4.99
N ASP A 324 -3.53 8.76 -5.43
CA ASP A 324 -3.25 9.21 -6.78
C ASP A 324 -1.80 9.68 -6.88
N ARG A 325 -0.90 8.76 -7.23
CA ARG A 325 0.55 9.05 -7.32
C ARG A 325 0.90 9.91 -8.53
N ARG A 326 0.21 9.70 -9.65
CA ARG A 326 0.58 10.26 -10.96
C ARG A 326 -0.21 11.53 -11.33
N GLY A 327 -1.24 11.88 -10.57
CA GLY A 327 -1.90 13.17 -10.69
C GLY A 327 -0.94 14.34 -10.44
N PHE A 328 -1.34 15.51 -10.92
CA PHE A 328 -0.64 16.76 -10.64
C PHE A 328 -1.07 17.32 -9.30
N VAL A 329 -0.16 18.03 -8.64
CA VAL A 329 -0.48 18.84 -7.47
C VAL A 329 -1.31 20.04 -7.95
N PRO A 330 -2.44 20.38 -7.30
CA PRO A 330 -3.19 21.59 -7.60
C PRO A 330 -2.26 22.81 -7.55
N SER A 331 -2.33 23.68 -8.56
CA SER A 331 -1.63 24.96 -8.54
C SER A 331 -2.29 25.90 -7.55
N ASP A 332 -1.51 26.67 -6.79
CA ASP A 332 -2.01 27.62 -5.78
C ASP A 332 -3.06 28.60 -6.36
N ASP A 333 -3.03 28.88 -7.67
CA ASP A 333 -4.00 29.71 -8.39
C ASP A 333 -5.43 29.11 -8.47
N SER A 334 -5.59 27.81 -8.20
CA SER A 334 -6.91 27.13 -8.27
C SER A 334 -7.75 27.23 -6.99
N VAL A 335 -7.20 27.82 -5.92
CA VAL A 335 -7.92 28.00 -4.64
C VAL A 335 -8.64 29.36 -4.57
N GLN A 336 -8.42 30.27 -5.52
CA GLN A 336 -8.99 31.64 -5.49
C GLN A 336 -10.23 31.88 -6.38
N THR A 337 -10.88 30.84 -6.91
CA THR A 337 -12.20 30.95 -7.57
C THR A 337 -13.05 29.78 -7.08
N SER A 338 -14.18 29.90 -6.39
CA SER A 338 -15.20 30.95 -6.32
C SER A 338 -15.98 30.82 -4.99
N PRO A 339 -16.44 31.90 -4.33
CA PRO A 339 -17.57 31.80 -3.42
C PRO A 339 -18.82 31.55 -4.26
N VAL A 340 -19.46 30.40 -4.11
CA VAL A 340 -20.83 30.19 -4.59
C VAL A 340 -21.73 31.01 -3.67
N GLU A 341 -22.07 32.21 -4.11
CA GLU A 341 -23.12 33.01 -3.50
C GLU A 341 -24.45 32.30 -3.79
N ILE A 342 -25.00 31.64 -2.76
CA ILE A 342 -26.32 31.04 -2.83
C ILE A 342 -27.33 32.19 -2.72
N GLU A 343 -27.75 32.74 -3.86
CA GLU A 343 -28.94 33.60 -3.93
C GLU A 343 -30.17 32.77 -3.56
N LEU A 344 -30.76 33.06 -2.40
CA LEU A 344 -32.11 32.59 -2.04
C LEU A 344 -33.13 33.34 -2.93
N PRO A 345 -34.01 32.65 -3.69
CA PRO A 345 -35.07 33.34 -4.39
C PRO A 345 -36.15 33.79 -3.41
N ALA A 346 -36.40 35.09 -3.37
CA ALA A 346 -37.51 35.71 -2.66
C ALA A 346 -38.85 35.19 -3.20
N ALA A 347 -39.76 34.86 -2.28
CA ALA A 347 -41.14 34.50 -2.60
C ALA A 347 -41.89 35.71 -3.17
N LYS A 348 -42.44 35.56 -4.38
CA LYS A 348 -43.57 36.37 -4.86
C LYS A 348 -44.60 35.45 -5.52
N ASN A 349 -45.77 35.41 -4.90
CA ASN A 349 -47.01 34.92 -5.48
C ASN A 349 -47.35 35.74 -6.72
N ASP A 350 -47.81 35.10 -7.79
CA ASP A 350 -48.91 35.64 -8.60
C ASP A 350 -49.61 34.53 -9.41
N ILE A 351 -50.93 34.71 -9.48
CA ILE A 351 -51.96 33.83 -10.00
C ILE A 351 -52.32 34.31 -11.43
N ASN A 352 -52.35 33.41 -12.43
CA ASN A 352 -53.45 33.25 -13.41
C ASN A 352 -53.12 32.38 -14.66
N MET A 353 -53.88 31.29 -14.77
CA MET A 353 -54.60 30.68 -15.92
C MET A 353 -54.14 30.84 -17.40
N VAL A 354 -53.97 29.65 -18.01
CA VAL A 354 -54.43 29.14 -19.34
C VAL A 354 -53.68 29.54 -20.63
N GLY A 355 -53.20 28.50 -21.33
CA GLY A 355 -52.80 28.55 -22.75
C GLY A 355 -52.06 27.29 -23.21
N ARG A 356 -52.79 26.34 -23.79
CA ARG A 356 -52.38 24.98 -24.19
C ARG A 356 -51.48 24.98 -25.46
N ALA A 357 -50.35 24.28 -25.44
CA ALA A 357 -49.75 23.65 -26.62
C ALA A 357 -48.80 22.51 -26.23
N VAL A 358 -49.03 21.34 -26.82
CA VAL A 358 -48.41 20.04 -26.55
C VAL A 358 -47.39 19.75 -27.65
N THR A 359 -46.13 19.47 -27.29
CA THR A 359 -45.23 18.63 -28.10
C THR A 359 -44.26 17.84 -27.21
N SER A 360 -44.56 16.55 -27.04
CA SER A 360 -43.68 15.37 -26.94
C SER A 360 -42.23 15.52 -26.41
N GLY A 361 -42.01 15.04 -25.18
CA GLY A 361 -40.71 14.60 -24.66
C GLY A 361 -40.91 13.81 -23.36
N ARG A 362 -40.45 12.56 -23.32
CA ARG A 362 -40.70 11.58 -22.24
C ARG A 362 -39.97 11.99 -20.93
N PRO A 363 -40.60 11.93 -19.73
CA PRO A 363 -39.88 12.13 -18.47
C PRO A 363 -38.99 10.91 -18.14
N PRO A 364 -37.87 11.11 -17.40
CA PRO A 364 -37.03 10.02 -16.93
C PRO A 364 -37.79 9.12 -15.95
N PRO A 365 -37.52 7.81 -15.91
CA PRO A 365 -38.19 6.89 -15.01
C PRO A 365 -37.82 7.19 -13.53
N PRO A 366 -38.74 6.92 -12.59
CA PRO A 366 -38.44 7.07 -11.16
C PRO A 366 -37.34 6.09 -10.72
N PRO A 367 -36.55 6.44 -9.68
CA PRO A 367 -35.55 5.53 -9.13
C PRO A 367 -36.23 4.26 -8.57
N PRO A 368 -35.59 3.09 -8.67
CA PRO A 368 -36.14 1.85 -8.14
C PRO A 368 -36.30 1.92 -6.62
N PRO A 369 -37.34 1.28 -6.04
CA PRO A 369 -37.55 1.27 -4.61
C PRO A 369 -36.37 0.59 -3.90
N VAL A 370 -35.93 1.21 -2.80
CA VAL A 370 -34.95 0.65 -1.86
C VAL A 370 -35.53 -0.64 -1.29
N VAL A 371 -35.03 -1.78 -1.75
CA VAL A 371 -35.38 -3.09 -1.20
C VAL A 371 -34.65 -3.24 0.14
N THR A 372 -35.34 -2.91 1.21
CA THR A 372 -34.99 -3.34 2.56
C THR A 372 -35.14 -4.86 2.58
N LEU A 373 -34.02 -5.61 2.56
CA LEU A 373 -34.04 -7.05 2.76
C LEU A 373 -34.38 -7.35 4.22
N GLN A 374 -35.68 -7.45 4.48
CA GLN A 374 -36.24 -7.99 5.69
C GLN A 374 -36.14 -9.52 5.57
N GLN A 375 -35.24 -10.13 6.35
CA GLN A 375 -35.15 -11.59 6.41
C GLN A 375 -36.43 -12.18 7.02
N PRO A 376 -37.00 -13.26 6.45
CA PRO A 376 -38.17 -13.90 7.01
C PRO A 376 -37.83 -14.66 8.30
N ALA A 377 -38.70 -14.53 9.29
CA ALA A 377 -38.67 -15.34 10.50
C ALA A 377 -38.91 -16.82 10.12
N ILE A 378 -37.92 -17.67 10.37
CA ILE A 378 -38.09 -19.12 10.32
C ILE A 378 -38.54 -19.57 11.71
N SER A 379 -39.81 -19.97 11.80
CA SER A 379 -40.35 -20.75 12.92
C SER A 379 -39.70 -22.13 12.91
N ILE A 380 -39.00 -22.49 13.99
CA ILE A 380 -38.62 -23.87 14.27
C ILE A 380 -39.46 -24.35 15.44
N GLN A 381 -40.39 -25.27 15.14
CA GLN A 381 -41.12 -26.07 16.11
C GLN A 381 -40.14 -26.93 16.91
N SER A 382 -40.28 -26.91 18.23
CA SER A 382 -39.65 -27.84 19.14
C SER A 382 -40.29 -29.22 19.01
N HIS A 383 -39.56 -30.20 18.46
CA HIS A 383 -39.86 -31.62 18.69
C HIS A 383 -39.01 -32.12 19.87
N SER A 384 -39.71 -32.53 20.91
CA SER A 384 -39.20 -33.28 22.06
C SER A 384 -39.19 -34.78 21.72
N THR A 385 -38.07 -35.46 22.00
CA THR A 385 -37.84 -36.90 22.22
C THR A 385 -36.32 -37.09 22.23
N ALA A 386 -35.63 -37.72 23.19
CA ALA A 386 -35.99 -38.50 24.37
C ALA A 386 -34.88 -38.31 25.43
#